data_AF-A0A1C3JPG6-F1
#
_entry.id   AF-A0A1C3JPG6-F1
#
_cell.length_a   1.000
_cell.length_b   1.000
_cell.length_c   1.000
_cell.angle_alpha   90.00
_cell.angle_beta   90.00
_cell.angle_gamma   90.00
#
_symmetry.space_group_name_H-M   'P 1'
#
loop_
_entity.id
_entity.type
_entity.pdbx_description
1 polymer ?
#
loop_
_entity_poly.entity_id
_entity_poly.type
_entity_poly.pdbx_seq_one_letter_code
_entity_poly.pdbx_strand_id
1 'polypeptide(L)'
;MEKLVLLSLVTVLMAGCVGHETYPKSIYEDPDIENEGNNTGKEYNATVTLSELEGSWRKPCGPVDGSPHFDIVTISFSRSEFTTDIKNYIDAGCAQPYREAPNPIALIKFKLGNGIMLNDGTIVTEMNSRTMHYDGAHFYPEEYNIIYIKNGTFYAGVDDQDTTLQRPTRLDYKRPFHKIN
;
A
#
# COMPACT_ATOMS: atom_id res chain seq x y z
N MET A 1 -21.73 -37.18 -1.52
CA MET A 1 -22.15 -35.79 -1.83
C MET A 1 -22.68 -35.19 -0.55
N GLU A 2 -21.90 -34.35 0.13
CA GLU A 2 -22.42 -33.30 1.02
C GLU A 2 -21.42 -32.14 0.95
N LYS A 3 -21.90 -30.95 0.57
CA LYS A 3 -21.14 -29.71 0.46
C LYS A 3 -21.34 -28.94 1.76
N LEU A 4 -20.28 -28.82 2.57
CA LEU A 4 -20.24 -27.87 3.67
C LEU A 4 -19.85 -26.50 3.12
N VAL A 5 -20.86 -25.64 2.95
CA VAL A 5 -20.69 -24.21 2.71
C VAL A 5 -20.37 -23.57 4.06
N LEU A 6 -19.10 -23.26 4.28
CA LEU A 6 -18.67 -22.42 5.41
C LEU A 6 -18.74 -20.95 4.97
N LEU A 7 -19.86 -20.33 5.30
CA LEU A 7 -20.02 -18.88 5.34
C LEU A 7 -19.21 -18.34 6.53
N SER A 8 -18.01 -17.83 6.28
CA SER A 8 -17.32 -17.01 7.28
C SER A 8 -17.90 -15.60 7.26
N LEU A 9 -18.83 -15.34 8.20
CA LEU A 9 -19.16 -13.98 8.62
C LEU A 9 -17.91 -13.38 9.27
N VAL A 10 -17.34 -12.36 8.63
CA VAL A 10 -16.50 -11.39 9.34
C VAL A 10 -17.32 -10.12 9.48
N THR A 11 -17.83 -9.91 10.69
CA THR A 11 -18.43 -8.66 11.14
C THR A 11 -17.36 -7.58 11.21
N VAL A 12 -17.42 -6.59 10.34
CA VAL A 12 -16.69 -5.33 10.52
C VAL A 12 -17.48 -4.49 11.52
N LEU A 13 -16.97 -4.41 12.76
CA LEU A 13 -17.38 -3.39 13.71
C LEU A 13 -16.94 -2.03 13.14
N MET A 14 -17.91 -1.27 12.65
CA MET A 14 -17.75 0.16 12.37
C MET A 14 -17.55 0.88 13.72
N ALA A 15 -16.30 0.90 14.21
CA ALA A 15 -15.86 1.92 15.13
C ALA A 15 -15.34 3.08 14.28
N GLY A 16 -16.20 4.08 14.08
CA GLY A 16 -15.77 5.39 13.58
C GLY A 16 -14.85 6.04 14.60
N CYS A 17 -13.56 5.75 14.53
CA CYS A 17 -12.53 6.56 15.12
C CYS A 17 -11.86 7.32 13.97
N VAL A 18 -12.18 8.60 13.85
CA VAL A 18 -11.36 9.55 13.10
C VAL A 18 -10.02 9.60 13.84
N GLY A 19 -9.02 8.91 13.30
CA GLY A 19 -7.68 8.85 13.88
C GLY A 19 -6.85 10.04 13.41
N HIS A 20 -6.32 10.80 14.35
CA HIS A 20 -5.24 11.75 14.12
C HIS A 20 -4.10 11.32 15.03
N GLU A 21 -3.15 10.56 14.48
CA GLU A 21 -1.96 10.16 15.21
C GLU A 21 -0.72 10.67 14.49
N THR A 22 0.15 11.29 15.27
CA THR A 22 1.50 11.60 14.85
C THR A 22 2.40 10.62 15.55
N TYR A 23 3.07 9.75 14.80
CA TYR A 23 4.10 8.91 15.37
C TYR A 23 5.28 9.83 15.72
N PRO A 24 5.73 9.88 16.99
CA PRO A 24 6.81 10.77 17.37
C PRO A 24 8.01 10.50 16.46
N LYS A 25 8.68 11.59 16.05
CA LYS A 25 9.99 11.53 15.40
C LYS A 25 10.95 10.93 16.42
N SER A 26 11.02 9.60 16.47
CA SER A 26 11.81 8.93 17.49
C SER A 26 13.26 9.37 17.30
N ILE A 27 13.98 9.55 18.41
CA ILE A 27 15.42 9.91 18.45
C ILE A 27 16.27 8.69 18.04
N TYR A 28 15.69 7.81 17.23
CA TYR A 28 16.39 6.73 16.61
C TYR A 28 16.95 7.30 15.32
N GLU A 29 18.23 7.04 15.09
CA GLU A 29 18.80 7.06 13.75
C GLU A 29 17.81 6.43 12.77
N ASP A 30 17.81 6.92 11.52
CA ASP A 30 17.16 6.26 10.38
C ASP A 30 17.10 4.77 10.69
N PRO A 31 15.92 4.17 10.93
CA PRO A 31 15.92 2.78 11.32
C PRO A 31 16.75 2.12 10.24
N ASP A 32 17.84 1.48 10.65
CA ASP A 32 18.22 0.27 9.99
C ASP A 32 16.92 -0.52 9.98
N ILE A 33 16.15 -0.35 8.89
CA ILE A 33 15.12 -1.28 8.47
C ILE A 33 15.99 -2.47 8.14
N GLU A 34 16.37 -3.17 9.20
CA GLU A 34 17.29 -4.28 9.13
C GLU A 34 16.57 -5.25 8.22
N ASN A 35 17.19 -5.52 7.08
CA ASN A 35 16.97 -6.78 6.43
C ASN A 35 17.50 -7.84 7.40
N GLU A 36 16.77 -8.16 8.47
CA GLU A 36 16.91 -9.44 9.15
C GLU A 36 16.32 -10.53 8.23
N GLY A 37 16.88 -10.61 7.03
CA GLY A 37 16.75 -11.73 6.13
C GLY A 37 17.90 -12.65 6.42
N ASN A 38 17.65 -13.67 7.24
CA ASN A 38 18.41 -14.91 7.18
C ASN A 38 18.17 -15.56 5.79
N ASN A 39 18.72 -14.98 4.74
CA ASN A 39 18.43 -15.36 3.36
C ASN A 39 19.51 -16.31 2.84
N THR A 40 19.21 -17.60 2.93
CA THR A 40 19.80 -18.65 2.10
C THR A 40 19.23 -18.65 0.65
N GLY A 41 18.46 -17.63 0.29
CA GLY A 41 17.85 -17.44 -1.03
C GLY A 41 18.72 -16.65 -2.01
N LYS A 42 18.52 -16.87 -3.31
CA LYS A 42 19.17 -16.06 -4.36
C LYS A 42 18.72 -14.60 -4.24
N GLU A 43 19.70 -13.70 -4.19
CA GLU A 43 19.47 -12.26 -4.26
C GLU A 43 19.26 -11.85 -5.72
N TYR A 44 18.16 -11.14 -6.00
CA TYR A 44 17.88 -10.59 -7.32
C TYR A 44 18.04 -9.07 -7.27
N ASN A 45 18.41 -8.47 -8.41
CA ASN A 45 18.44 -7.02 -8.53
C ASN A 45 17.03 -6.45 -8.46
N ALA A 46 16.86 -5.35 -7.72
CA ALA A 46 15.63 -4.57 -7.72
C ALA A 46 15.25 -4.11 -9.13
N THR A 47 13.97 -4.15 -9.45
CA THR A 47 13.42 -3.74 -10.76
C THR A 47 12.92 -2.31 -10.81
N VAL A 48 12.76 -1.69 -9.64
CA VAL A 48 12.28 -0.32 -9.44
C VAL A 48 13.35 0.47 -8.71
N THR A 49 13.62 1.68 -9.20
CA THR A 49 14.52 2.67 -8.61
C THR A 49 13.76 3.86 -8.03
N LEU A 50 14.37 4.61 -7.12
CA LEU A 50 13.78 5.83 -6.56
C LEU A 50 13.39 6.83 -7.65
N SER A 51 14.26 7.03 -8.65
CA SER A 51 14.00 7.93 -9.77
C SER A 51 12.78 7.56 -10.62
N GLU A 52 12.44 6.26 -10.70
CA GLU A 52 11.26 5.83 -11.45
C GLU A 52 9.97 6.15 -10.69
N LEU A 53 10.00 6.12 -9.36
CA LEU A 53 8.85 6.43 -8.50
C LEU A 53 8.52 7.92 -8.46
N GLU A 54 9.51 8.81 -8.61
CA GLU A 54 9.33 10.26 -8.56
C GLU A 54 8.11 10.75 -9.36
N GLY A 55 7.30 11.59 -8.70
CA GLY A 55 6.06 12.13 -9.25
C GLY A 55 4.80 11.48 -8.65
N SER A 56 3.66 11.68 -9.32
CA SER A 56 2.36 11.27 -8.79
C SER A 56 1.73 10.13 -9.58
N TRP A 57 1.21 9.15 -8.86
CA TRP A 57 0.57 7.96 -9.35
C TRP A 57 -0.86 7.90 -8.85
N ARG A 58 -1.81 7.57 -9.72
CA ARG A 58 -3.23 7.58 -9.38
C ARG A 58 -3.88 6.26 -9.73
N LYS A 59 -4.53 5.67 -8.74
CA LYS A 59 -5.52 4.61 -8.95
C LYS A 59 -6.78 5.22 -9.54
N PRO A 60 -7.31 4.71 -10.66
CA PRO A 60 -8.59 5.16 -11.17
C PRO A 60 -9.73 4.87 -10.18
N CYS A 61 -10.88 5.50 -10.40
CA CYS A 61 -12.08 5.20 -9.62
C CYS A 61 -12.38 3.70 -9.64
N GLY A 62 -12.56 3.11 -8.46
CA GLY A 62 -12.85 1.69 -8.34
C GLY A 62 -13.48 1.34 -7.00
N PRO A 63 -14.10 0.16 -6.88
CA PRO A 63 -14.66 -0.29 -5.61
C PRO A 63 -13.55 -0.50 -4.58
N VAL A 64 -13.88 -0.25 -3.32
CA VAL A 64 -13.04 -0.61 -2.17
C VAL A 64 -13.46 -1.99 -1.66
N ASP A 65 -12.52 -2.92 -1.60
CA ASP A 65 -12.79 -4.28 -1.15
C ASP A 65 -13.39 -4.30 0.27
N GLY A 66 -14.46 -5.07 0.44
CA GLY A 66 -15.17 -5.17 1.72
C GLY A 66 -15.98 -3.94 2.13
N SER A 67 -16.05 -2.90 1.29
CA SER A 67 -16.75 -1.65 1.62
C SER A 67 -17.78 -1.24 0.55
N PRO A 68 -18.89 -0.58 0.92
CA PRO A 68 -19.94 -0.18 -0.02
C PRO A 68 -19.64 1.13 -0.76
N HIS A 69 -18.36 1.49 -0.94
CA HIS A 69 -17.94 2.75 -1.54
C HIS A 69 -16.84 2.55 -2.59
N PHE A 70 -16.57 3.64 -3.29
CA PHE A 70 -15.55 3.73 -4.34
C PHE A 70 -14.52 4.75 -3.93
N ASP A 71 -13.29 4.61 -4.41
CA ASP A 71 -12.20 5.50 -4.06
C ASP A 71 -11.34 5.87 -5.28
N ILE A 72 -10.68 7.01 -5.12
CA ILE A 72 -9.55 7.40 -5.93
C ILE A 72 -8.38 7.59 -4.96
N VAL A 73 -7.28 6.89 -5.24
CA VAL A 73 -6.06 6.99 -4.44
C VAL A 73 -4.99 7.67 -5.28
N THR A 74 -4.40 8.73 -4.73
CA THR A 74 -3.22 9.39 -5.31
C THR A 74 -2.04 9.19 -4.38
N ILE A 75 -0.93 8.71 -4.94
CA ILE A 75 0.35 8.54 -4.25
C ILE A 75 1.36 9.48 -4.89
N SER A 76 1.99 10.35 -4.12
CA SER A 76 3.01 11.29 -4.63
C SER A 76 4.36 11.00 -3.99
N PHE A 77 5.30 10.50 -4.77
CA PHE A 77 6.67 10.22 -4.32
C PHE A 77 7.57 11.44 -4.52
N SER A 78 8.43 11.67 -3.53
CA SER A 78 9.52 12.64 -3.58
C SER A 78 10.65 12.12 -2.71
N ARG A 79 11.77 11.75 -3.35
CA ARG A 79 12.93 11.14 -2.69
C ARG A 79 12.53 9.84 -1.97
N SER A 80 12.77 9.77 -0.66
CA SER A 80 12.44 8.62 0.20
C SER A 80 11.15 8.82 1.00
N GLU A 81 10.27 9.70 0.53
CA GLU A 81 8.97 9.98 1.13
C GLU A 81 7.86 9.85 0.08
N PHE A 82 6.67 9.47 0.52
CA PHE A 82 5.47 9.61 -0.27
C PHE A 82 4.29 10.07 0.57
N THR A 83 3.33 10.73 -0.08
CA THR A 83 2.04 11.04 0.53
C THR A 83 0.93 10.27 -0.16
N THR A 84 -0.12 9.97 0.59
CA THR A 84 -1.39 9.44 0.06
C THR A 84 -2.49 10.47 0.20
N ASP A 85 -3.34 10.58 -0.82
CA ASP A 85 -4.62 11.31 -0.79
C ASP A 85 -5.71 10.38 -1.32
N ILE A 86 -6.62 9.97 -0.42
CA ILE A 86 -7.70 9.03 -0.69
C ILE A 86 -9.02 9.79 -0.65
N LYS A 87 -9.75 9.75 -1.77
CA LYS A 87 -11.08 10.37 -1.89
C LYS A 87 -12.13 9.30 -2.04
N ASN A 88 -13.12 9.32 -1.16
CA ASN A 88 -14.19 8.32 -1.12
C ASN A 88 -15.48 8.85 -1.78
N TYR A 89 -16.20 7.95 -2.45
CA TYR A 89 -17.37 8.22 -3.28
C TYR A 89 -18.43 7.13 -3.14
N ILE A 90 -19.70 7.49 -3.33
CA ILE A 90 -20.83 6.54 -3.23
C ILE A 90 -21.24 5.91 -4.57
N ASP A 91 -20.63 6.34 -5.67
CA ASP A 91 -20.97 5.91 -7.01
C ASP A 91 -19.74 5.45 -7.81
N ALA A 92 -19.97 4.54 -8.74
CA ALA A 92 -18.93 3.95 -9.59
C ALA A 92 -18.26 4.95 -10.56
N GLY A 93 -18.84 6.15 -10.72
CA GLY A 93 -18.23 7.24 -11.51
C GLY A 93 -17.34 8.16 -10.66
N CYS A 94 -17.28 7.97 -9.35
CA CYS A 94 -16.64 8.89 -8.41
C CYS A 94 -17.07 10.35 -8.61
N ALA A 95 -18.38 10.56 -8.82
CA ALA A 95 -18.97 11.88 -9.02
C ALA A 95 -19.59 12.46 -7.74
N GLN A 96 -20.04 11.60 -6.83
CA GLN A 96 -20.71 11.94 -5.58
C GLN A 96 -19.81 11.59 -4.40
N PRO A 97 -19.23 12.60 -3.70
CA PRO A 97 -18.38 12.35 -2.54
C PRO A 97 -19.12 11.60 -1.43
N TYR A 98 -18.45 10.64 -0.81
CA TYR A 98 -18.99 9.92 0.33
C TYR A 98 -18.74 10.69 1.62
N ARG A 99 -19.69 11.56 1.99
CA ARG A 99 -19.54 12.48 3.13
C ARG A 99 -19.44 11.81 4.50
N GLU A 100 -19.86 10.55 4.61
CA GLU A 100 -19.84 9.81 5.88
C GLU A 100 -18.50 9.11 6.11
N ALA A 101 -17.68 8.95 5.06
CA ALA A 101 -16.34 8.42 5.16
C ALA A 101 -15.32 9.57 5.20
N PRO A 102 -14.29 9.50 6.05
CA PRO A 102 -13.17 10.42 5.97
C PRO A 102 -12.48 10.30 4.61
N ASN A 103 -11.76 11.34 4.17
CA ASN A 103 -10.87 11.28 3.02
C ASN A 103 -9.43 11.19 3.55
N PRO A 104 -8.91 9.98 3.81
CA PRO A 104 -7.66 9.84 4.52
C PRO A 104 -6.46 10.38 3.74
N ILE A 105 -5.56 10.98 4.50
CA ILE A 105 -4.25 11.42 4.01
C ILE A 105 -3.16 10.85 4.92
N ALA A 106 -1.99 10.59 4.35
CA ALA A 106 -0.82 10.20 5.14
C ALA A 106 0.47 10.70 4.53
N LEU A 107 1.49 10.87 5.39
CA LEU A 107 2.88 11.09 5.04
C LEU A 107 3.69 9.86 5.49
N ILE A 108 4.39 9.24 4.56
CA ILE A 108 5.09 7.98 4.75
C ILE A 108 6.55 8.14 4.30
N LYS A 109 7.47 7.58 5.07
CA LYS A 109 8.86 7.36 4.64
C LYS A 109 9.02 5.95 4.12
N PHE A 110 9.85 5.75 3.10
CA PHE A 110 10.07 4.43 2.54
C PHE A 110 11.52 4.17 2.15
N LYS A 111 11.85 2.88 2.05
CA LYS A 111 13.12 2.36 1.53
C LYS A 111 12.84 1.26 0.54
N LEU A 112 13.59 1.26 -0.56
CA LEU A 112 13.62 0.16 -1.52
C LEU A 112 14.68 -0.85 -1.11
N GLY A 113 14.32 -2.13 -1.15
CA GLY A 113 15.20 -3.25 -0.86
C GLY A 113 15.60 -4.01 -2.11
N ASN A 114 15.80 -5.31 -1.96
CA ASN A 114 16.27 -6.19 -3.02
C ASN A 114 15.15 -6.59 -3.98
N GLY A 115 15.54 -7.26 -5.06
CA GLY A 115 14.62 -7.96 -5.94
C GLY A 115 14.14 -9.26 -5.30
N ILE A 116 12.84 -9.52 -5.35
CA ILE A 116 12.21 -10.80 -4.99
C ILE A 116 11.64 -11.43 -6.26
N MET A 117 11.93 -12.71 -6.49
CA MET A 117 11.27 -13.48 -7.53
C MET A 117 9.94 -14.05 -7.01
N LEU A 118 8.84 -13.69 -7.64
CA LEU A 118 7.52 -14.26 -7.38
C LEU A 118 7.38 -15.64 -8.02
N ASN A 119 6.35 -16.37 -7.62
CA ASN A 119 6.06 -17.71 -8.13
C ASN A 119 5.80 -17.77 -9.64
N ASP A 120 5.39 -16.65 -10.25
CA ASP A 120 5.18 -16.52 -11.69
C ASP A 120 6.46 -16.16 -12.47
N GLY A 121 7.60 -16.06 -11.77
CA GLY A 121 8.91 -15.71 -12.34
C GLY A 121 9.16 -14.20 -12.46
N THR A 122 8.19 -13.35 -12.12
CA THR A 122 8.37 -11.90 -12.10
C THR A 122 9.32 -11.51 -10.97
N ILE A 123 10.29 -10.66 -11.27
CA ILE A 123 11.13 -10.03 -10.23
C ILE A 123 10.48 -8.70 -9.87
N VAL A 124 10.28 -8.46 -8.58
CA VAL A 124 9.69 -7.25 -8.00
C VAL A 124 10.64 -6.63 -6.99
N THR A 125 10.45 -5.36 -6.63
CA THR A 125 11.29 -4.67 -5.63
C THR A 125 10.62 -4.68 -4.27
N GLU A 126 11.36 -4.98 -3.21
CA GLU A 126 10.91 -4.78 -1.83
C GLU A 126 10.70 -3.30 -1.53
N MET A 127 9.62 -2.98 -0.83
CA MET A 127 9.38 -1.65 -0.30
C MET A 127 8.99 -1.76 1.17
N ASN A 128 9.74 -1.09 2.02
CA ASN A 128 9.44 -0.98 3.45
C ASN A 128 9.05 0.45 3.74
N SER A 129 7.95 0.65 4.44
CA SER A 129 7.41 1.96 4.75
C SER A 129 7.15 2.15 6.23
N ARG A 130 7.26 3.40 6.67
CA ARG A 130 6.86 3.84 8.00
C ARG A 130 5.95 5.05 7.87
N THR A 131 4.77 4.93 8.44
CA THR A 131 3.83 6.06 8.53
C THR A 131 4.36 7.06 9.53
N MET A 132 4.52 8.31 9.11
CA MET A 132 4.99 9.40 9.97
C MET A 132 3.81 10.16 10.58
N HIS A 133 2.79 10.38 9.76
CA HIS A 133 1.60 11.12 10.13
C HIS A 133 0.43 10.68 9.26
N TYR A 134 -0.78 10.63 9.83
CA TYR A 134 -2.00 10.42 9.08
C TYR A 134 -3.18 11.20 9.67
N ASP A 135 -4.18 11.42 8.83
CA ASP A 135 -5.46 12.01 9.21
C ASP A 135 -6.61 11.31 8.49
N GLY A 136 -7.77 11.24 9.13
CA GLY A 136 -9.00 10.69 8.58
C GLY A 136 -9.23 9.20 8.88
N ALA A 137 -8.26 8.32 8.63
CA ALA A 137 -8.38 6.88 8.91
C ALA A 137 -7.06 6.31 9.42
N HIS A 138 -7.12 5.16 10.10
CA HIS A 138 -5.92 4.49 10.62
C HIS A 138 -5.00 4.01 9.49
N PHE A 139 -3.69 4.22 9.68
CA PHE A 139 -2.62 3.63 8.88
C PHE A 139 -1.70 2.84 9.79
N TYR A 140 -1.19 1.73 9.29
CA TYR A 140 -0.22 0.92 10.04
C TYR A 140 1.08 1.73 10.27
N PRO A 141 1.70 1.63 11.46
CA PRO A 141 2.96 2.32 11.75
C PRO A 141 4.08 1.91 10.79
N GLU A 142 4.14 0.63 10.44
CA GLU A 142 5.12 0.05 9.53
C GLU A 142 4.41 -0.90 8.57
N GLU A 143 4.84 -0.91 7.31
CA GLU A 143 4.30 -1.79 6.28
C GLU A 143 5.44 -2.37 5.43
N TYR A 144 5.30 -3.64 5.06
CA TYR A 144 6.27 -4.39 4.27
C TYR A 144 5.59 -4.89 3.00
N ASN A 145 5.89 -4.25 1.86
CA ASN A 145 5.22 -4.48 0.59
C ASN A 145 6.21 -4.90 -0.54
N ILE A 146 5.69 -5.27 -1.69
CA ILE A 146 6.42 -5.42 -2.95
C ILE A 146 5.86 -4.45 -3.97
N ILE A 147 6.72 -3.92 -4.83
CA ILE A 147 6.31 -3.01 -5.90
C ILE A 147 6.89 -3.44 -7.24
N TYR A 148 6.16 -3.09 -8.30
CA TYR A 148 6.56 -3.37 -9.66
C TYR A 148 6.07 -2.25 -10.58
N ILE A 149 6.95 -1.78 -11.47
CA ILE A 149 6.60 -0.83 -12.51
C ILE A 149 6.77 -1.52 -13.86
N LYS A 150 5.71 -1.52 -14.66
CA LYS A 150 5.73 -2.03 -16.03
C LYS A 150 4.93 -1.14 -16.94
N ASN A 151 5.55 -0.71 -18.04
CA ASN A 151 4.92 0.14 -19.06
C ASN A 151 4.22 1.37 -18.47
N GLY A 152 4.88 2.08 -17.53
CA GLY A 152 4.33 3.28 -16.89
C GLY A 152 3.15 3.03 -15.94
N THR A 153 2.94 1.77 -15.52
CA THR A 153 1.93 1.40 -14.53
C THR A 153 2.63 0.87 -13.28
N PHE A 154 2.26 1.41 -12.12
CA PHE A 154 2.73 1.00 -10.81
C PHE A 154 1.75 -0.02 -10.20
N TYR A 155 2.29 -1.12 -9.69
CA TYR A 155 1.58 -2.17 -9.00
C TYR A 155 2.21 -2.38 -7.62
N ALA A 156 1.37 -2.54 -6.60
CA ALA A 156 1.76 -2.91 -5.24
C ALA A 156 1.32 -4.36 -4.95
N GLY A 157 1.70 -4.90 -3.79
CA GLY A 157 1.20 -6.18 -3.29
C GLY A 157 -0.30 -6.15 -2.94
N VAL A 158 -0.92 -7.34 -2.90
CA VAL A 158 -2.37 -7.52 -2.64
C VAL A 158 -2.77 -7.27 -1.18
N ASP A 159 -1.82 -7.35 -0.25
CA ASP A 159 -2.11 -7.31 1.18
C ASP A 159 -1.18 -6.32 1.89
N ASP A 160 -1.70 -5.59 2.87
CA ASP A 160 -0.91 -4.76 3.79
C ASP A 160 -0.42 -5.67 4.93
N GLN A 161 0.87 -5.59 5.26
CA GLN A 161 1.53 -6.57 6.12
C GLN A 161 2.50 -5.89 7.08
N ASP A 162 2.39 -6.25 8.35
CA ASP A 162 3.07 -5.56 9.46
C ASP A 162 4.46 -6.16 9.76
N THR A 163 4.87 -7.21 9.05
CA THR A 163 6.17 -7.87 9.24
C THR A 163 6.83 -8.30 7.92
N THR A 164 8.15 -8.38 7.91
CA THR A 164 8.95 -8.88 6.76
C THR A 164 8.58 -10.30 6.36
N LEU A 165 8.27 -11.17 7.33
CA LEU A 165 7.87 -12.57 7.10
C LEU A 165 6.51 -12.71 6.43
N GLN A 166 5.68 -11.69 6.52
CA GLN A 166 4.35 -11.65 5.93
C GLN A 166 4.32 -10.89 4.61
N ARG A 167 5.45 -10.37 4.11
CA ARG A 167 5.52 -9.60 2.86
C ARG A 167 4.73 -10.29 1.73
N PRO A 168 3.93 -9.53 0.96
CA PRO A 168 3.11 -10.11 -0.11
C PRO A 168 3.95 -10.88 -1.13
N THR A 169 3.39 -11.98 -1.62
CA THR A 169 4.00 -12.86 -2.63
C THR A 169 3.34 -12.72 -4.01
N ARG A 170 2.45 -11.75 -4.17
CA ARG A 170 1.68 -11.47 -5.40
C ARG A 170 1.40 -9.97 -5.52
N LEU A 171 1.40 -9.49 -6.76
CA LEU A 171 1.00 -8.13 -7.11
C LEU A 171 -0.52 -8.02 -7.25
N ASP A 172 -1.07 -6.86 -6.90
CA ASP A 172 -2.45 -6.49 -7.17
C ASP A 172 -2.60 -5.85 -8.56
N TYR A 173 -2.88 -6.71 -9.54
CA TYR A 173 -3.16 -6.25 -10.90
C TYR A 173 -4.56 -5.62 -11.07
N LYS A 174 -5.44 -5.70 -10.07
CA LYS A 174 -6.78 -5.10 -10.12
C LYS A 174 -6.77 -3.63 -9.69
N ARG A 175 -5.75 -3.19 -8.96
CA ARG A 175 -5.59 -1.82 -8.47
C ARG A 175 -4.32 -1.14 -9.03
N PRO A 176 -4.19 -1.02 -10.36
CA PRO A 176 -3.04 -0.33 -10.96
C PRO A 176 -3.06 1.16 -10.64
N PHE A 177 -1.88 1.76 -10.54
CA PHE A 177 -1.72 3.20 -10.52
C PHE A 177 -1.05 3.67 -11.80
N HIS A 178 -1.58 4.74 -12.37
CA HIS A 178 -1.05 5.37 -13.58
C HIS A 178 -0.39 6.69 -13.22
N LYS A 179 0.74 6.99 -13.84
CA LYS A 179 1.42 8.27 -13.66
C LYS A 179 0.53 9.40 -14.17
N ILE A 180 0.36 10.45 -13.37
CA ILE A 180 -0.52 11.58 -13.69
C ILE A 180 0.19 12.92 -13.84
N ASN A 181 1.47 13.01 -13.44
CA ASN A 181 2.41 14.10 -13.72
C ASN A 181 3.84 13.60 -13.53
#